data_AF-A0A534ZZZ1-F1
#
_entry.id   AF-A0A534ZZZ1-F1
#
_cell.length_a   1.000
_cell.length_b   1.000
_cell.length_c   1.000
_cell.angle_alpha   90.00
_cell.angle_beta   90.00
_cell.angle_gamma   90.00
#
_symmetry.space_group_name_H-M   'P 1'
#
loop_
_entity.id
_entity.type
_entity.pdbx_description
1 polymer ?
#
loop_
_entity_poly.entity_id
_entity_poly.type
_entity_poly.pdbx_seq_one_letter_code
_entity_poly.pdbx_strand_id
1 'polypeptide(L)'
;MLLGRLLDALGHEILAMERGESPISRAREASWLDGREVELDLGEQTIAGRVAGLGDDGSLLLDAPEGRLALTMGEVVRVSDAAPTEVAV
;
A
#
# COMPACT_ATOMS: atom_id res chain seq x y z
N MET A 1 -25.09 -16.03 -2.52
CA MET A 1 -24.95 -14.95 -3.52
C MET A 1 -23.73 -14.11 -3.15
N LEU A 2 -22.81 -13.84 -4.07
CA LEU A 2 -21.57 -13.09 -3.81
C LEU A 2 -21.86 -11.67 -3.29
N LEU A 3 -22.81 -10.97 -3.93
CA LEU A 3 -23.21 -9.61 -3.56
C LEU A 3 -23.64 -9.50 -2.09
N GLY A 4 -24.51 -10.41 -1.62
CA GLY A 4 -24.97 -10.39 -0.22
C GLY A 4 -23.82 -10.49 0.77
N ARG A 5 -22.89 -11.44 0.55
CA ARG A 5 -21.71 -11.60 1.41
C ARG A 5 -20.79 -10.38 1.39
N LEU A 6 -20.64 -9.73 0.24
CA LEU A 6 -19.83 -8.51 0.13
C LEU A 6 -20.46 -7.34 0.89
N LEU A 7 -21.78 -7.13 0.75
CA LEU A 7 -22.50 -6.07 1.47
C LEU A 7 -22.46 -6.31 2.97
N ASP A 8 -22.64 -7.56 3.42
CA ASP A 8 -22.52 -7.92 4.82
C ASP A 8 -21.10 -7.60 5.35
N ALA A 9 -20.05 -8.00 4.63
CA ALA A 9 -18.67 -7.73 5.04
C ALA A 9 -18.36 -6.22 5.09
N LEU A 10 -18.79 -5.45 4.09
CA LEU A 10 -18.64 -3.99 4.08
C LEU A 10 -19.39 -3.33 5.24
N GLY A 11 -20.61 -3.79 5.54
CA GLY A 11 -21.38 -3.29 6.68
C GLY A 11 -20.68 -3.53 8.02
N HIS A 12 -20.07 -4.70 8.20
CA HIS A 12 -19.27 -4.99 9.40
C HIS A 12 -18.07 -4.06 9.52
N GLU A 13 -17.36 -3.79 8.42
CA GLU A 13 -16.19 -2.91 8.44
C GLU A 13 -16.54 -1.46 8.74
N ILE A 14 -17.60 -0.92 8.12
CA ILE A 14 -18.06 0.44 8.40
C ILE A 14 -18.43 0.59 9.88
N LEU A 15 -19.21 -0.35 10.43
CA LEU A 15 -19.60 -0.32 11.83
C LEU A 15 -18.39 -0.44 12.79
N ALA A 16 -17.35 -1.18 12.41
CA ALA A 16 -16.12 -1.27 13.19
C ALA A 16 -15.35 0.06 13.20
N MET A 17 -15.22 0.71 12.04
CA MET A 17 -14.57 2.02 11.92
C MET A 17 -15.34 3.10 12.70
N GLU A 18 -16.67 3.07 12.70
CA GLU A 18 -17.51 3.98 13.50
C GLU A 18 -17.31 3.80 15.01
N ARG A 19 -16.89 2.62 15.47
CA ARG A 19 -16.50 2.34 16.87
C ARG A 19 -15.04 2.67 17.17
N GLY A 20 -14.28 3.17 16.19
CA GLY A 20 -12.86 3.50 16.33
C GLY A 20 -11.92 2.31 16.17
N GLU A 21 -12.40 1.17 15.66
CA GLU A 21 -11.55 0.04 15.32
C GLU A 21 -10.84 0.32 14.00
N SER A 22 -9.51 0.33 14.00
CA SER A 22 -8.73 0.56 12.77
C SER A 22 -8.63 -0.72 11.93
N PRO A 23 -8.90 -0.65 10.61
CA PRO A 23 -8.70 -1.79 9.71
C PRO A 23 -7.23 -2.00 9.34
N ILE A 24 -6.31 -1.13 9.78
CA ILE A 24 -4.92 -1.10 9.29
C ILE A 24 -4.17 -2.41 9.50
N SER A 25 -4.42 -3.12 10.61
CA SER A 25 -3.79 -4.42 10.86
C SER A 25 -4.18 -5.46 9.80
N ARG A 26 -5.48 -5.52 9.45
CA ARG A 26 -5.98 -6.43 8.41
C ARG A 26 -5.48 -6.01 7.03
N ALA A 27 -5.39 -4.71 6.77
CA ALA A 27 -4.86 -4.19 5.51
C ALA A 27 -3.37 -4.56 5.31
N ARG A 28 -2.56 -4.49 6.38
CA ARG A 28 -1.16 -4.94 6.36
C ARG A 28 -1.05 -6.44 6.07
N GLU A 29 -1.84 -7.26 6.74
CA GLU A 29 -1.87 -8.71 6.51
C GLU A 29 -2.28 -9.09 5.08
N ALA A 30 -3.17 -8.31 4.48
CA ALA A 30 -3.65 -8.51 3.11
C ALA A 30 -2.79 -7.81 2.05
N SER A 31 -1.79 -7.01 2.43
CA SER A 31 -1.00 -6.22 1.51
C SER A 31 -0.16 -7.13 0.61
N TRP A 32 -0.41 -7.05 -0.69
CA TRP A 32 0.40 -7.76 -1.68
C TRP A 32 1.69 -7.01 -2.04
N LEU A 33 1.78 -5.73 -1.69
CA LEU A 33 2.86 -4.84 -2.12
C LEU A 33 4.10 -4.92 -1.23
N ASP A 34 3.95 -5.37 0.01
CA ASP A 34 5.02 -5.33 1.02
C ASP A 34 6.30 -6.03 0.50
N GLY A 35 7.41 -5.30 0.56
CA GLY A 35 8.73 -5.74 0.11
C GLY A 35 8.97 -5.71 -1.39
N ARG A 36 7.99 -5.33 -2.22
CA ARG A 36 8.11 -5.26 -3.69
C ARG A 36 8.63 -3.89 -4.14
N GLU A 37 9.33 -3.89 -5.27
CA GLU A 37 9.69 -2.65 -5.98
C GLU A 37 8.49 -2.15 -6.78
N VAL A 38 8.16 -0.88 -6.65
CA VAL A 38 7.01 -0.25 -7.32
C VAL A 38 7.40 1.07 -7.97
N GLU A 39 6.65 1.44 -9.00
CA GLU A 39 6.59 2.82 -9.47
C GLU A 39 5.22 3.41 -9.13
N LEU A 40 5.25 4.58 -8.49
CA LEU A 40 4.09 5.34 -8.07
C LEU A 40 3.96 6.59 -8.92
N ASP A 41 2.79 6.81 -9.49
CA ASP A 41 2.40 8.08 -10.09
C ASP A 41 1.72 8.97 -9.03
N LEU A 42 2.28 10.17 -8.80
CA LEU A 42 1.75 11.19 -7.90
C LEU A 42 1.13 12.37 -8.67
N GLY A 43 0.89 12.23 -9.98
CA GLY A 43 0.31 13.22 -10.87
C GLY A 43 1.35 14.12 -11.54
N GLU A 44 2.20 14.79 -10.76
CA GLU A 44 3.27 15.66 -11.29
C GLU A 44 4.61 14.94 -11.46
N GLN A 45 4.78 13.81 -10.78
CA GLN A 45 6.02 13.05 -10.77
C GLN A 45 5.78 11.57 -10.55
N THR A 46 6.72 10.76 -11.02
CA THR A 46 6.78 9.32 -10.72
C THR A 46 7.91 9.06 -9.74
N ILE A 47 7.63 8.28 -8.70
CA ILE A 47 8.63 7.84 -7.72
C ILE A 47 8.77 6.32 -7.82
N ALA A 48 10.01 5.83 -7.86
CA ALA A 48 10.32 4.42 -7.75
C ALA A 48 10.89 4.10 -6.36
N GLY A 49 10.55 2.92 -5.82
CA GLY A 49 11.15 2.46 -4.58
C GLY A 49 10.55 1.14 -4.09
N ARG A 50 11.04 0.69 -2.94
CA ARG A 50 10.56 -0.54 -2.29
C ARG A 50 9.48 -0.23 -1.29
N VAL A 51 8.35 -0.93 -1.36
CA VAL A 51 7.29 -0.79 -0.35
C VAL A 51 7.75 -1.39 0.98
N ALA A 52 7.81 -0.56 2.01
CA ALA A 52 8.14 -0.94 3.38
C ALA A 52 6.90 -1.34 4.20
N GLY A 53 5.70 -1.18 3.65
CA GLY A 53 4.42 -1.54 4.23
C GLY A 53 3.45 -0.36 4.33
N LEU A 54 2.45 -0.48 5.21
CA LEU A 54 1.51 0.59 5.52
C LEU A 54 1.82 1.22 6.88
N GLY A 55 1.79 2.55 6.97
CA GLY A 55 1.87 3.33 8.21
C GLY A 55 0.61 3.20 9.06
N ASP A 56 0.68 3.63 10.33
CA ASP A 56 -0.48 3.53 11.26
C ASP A 56 -1.64 4.46 10.86
N ASP A 57 -1.35 5.47 10.03
CA ASP A 57 -2.30 6.42 9.44
C ASP A 57 -2.86 5.96 8.09
N GLY A 58 -2.47 4.77 7.61
CA GLY A 58 -2.87 4.26 6.29
C GLY A 58 -2.01 4.74 5.13
N SER A 59 -0.93 5.49 5.39
CA SER A 59 0.04 5.86 4.36
C SER A 59 0.79 4.65 3.82
N LEU A 60 1.15 4.66 2.54
CA LEU A 60 2.10 3.72 1.95
C LEU A 60 3.52 4.19 2.31
N LEU A 61 4.29 3.32 2.95
CA LEU A 61 5.70 3.57 3.25
C LEU A 61 6.56 3.08 2.09
N LEU A 62 7.36 3.96 1.51
CA LEU A 62 8.22 3.66 0.36
C LEU A 62 9.67 4.00 0.71
N ASP A 63 10.56 3.02 0.60
CA ASP A 63 12.01 3.23 0.62
C ASP A 63 12.47 3.65 -0.79
N ALA A 64 12.59 4.96 -1.00
CA ALA A 64 13.10 5.57 -2.21
C ALA A 64 14.62 5.89 -2.07
N PRO A 65 15.33 6.19 -3.16
CA PRO A 65 16.75 6.54 -3.12
C PRO A 65 17.08 7.73 -2.19
N GLU A 66 16.17 8.71 -2.08
CA GLU A 66 16.32 9.89 -1.24
C GLU A 66 15.97 9.64 0.24
N GLY A 67 15.41 8.47 0.55
CA GLY A 67 15.00 8.06 1.89
C GLY A 67 13.59 7.48 1.93
N ARG A 68 13.11 7.22 3.15
CA ARG A 68 11.76 6.69 3.37
C ARG A 68 10.71 7.80 3.26
N LEU A 69 9.73 7.58 2.40
CA LEU A 69 8.58 8.45 2.18
C LEU A 69 7.31 7.82 2.76
N ALA A 70 6.40 8.64 3.28
CA ALA A 70 5.05 8.24 3.67
C ALA A 70 4.05 8.94 2.74
N LEU A 71 3.34 8.16 1.93
CA LEU A 71 2.47 8.66 0.87
C LEU A 71 1.01 8.31 1.18
N THR A 72 0.15 9.32 1.30
CA THR A 72 -1.29 9.13 1.58
C THR A 72 -2.13 9.00 0.31
N MET A 73 -1.57 9.33 -0.85
CA MET A 73 -2.24 9.30 -2.14
C MET A 73 -1.22 9.05 -3.26
N GLY A 74 -1.66 8.34 -4.30
CA GLY A 74 -0.86 7.99 -5.47
C GLY A 74 -1.39 6.72 -6.12
N GLU A 75 -0.96 6.45 -7.34
CA GLU A 75 -1.31 5.22 -8.06
C GLU A 75 -0.08 4.35 -8.27
N VAL A 76 -0.16 3.06 -7.92
CA VAL A 76 0.86 2.08 -8.27
C VAL A 76 0.69 1.73 -9.75
N VAL A 77 1.56 2.27 -10.60
CA VAL A 77 1.50 2.07 -12.06
C VAL A 77 2.34 0.89 -12.54
N ARG A 78 3.31 0.44 -11.73
CA ARG A 78 4.13 -0.75 -11.99
C ARG A 78 4.51 -1.45 -10.70
N VAL A 79 4.51 -2.78 -10.73
CA VAL A 79 5.05 -3.64 -9.67
C VAL A 79 6.07 -4.59 -10.30
N SER A 80 7.26 -4.65 -9.70
CA SER A 80 8.38 -5.44 -10.20
C SER A 80 8.79 -6.47 -9.15
N ASP A 81 8.98 -7.72 -9.55
CA ASP A 81 9.56 -8.77 -8.70
C ASP A 81 11.10 -8.68 -8.60
N ALA A 82 11.71 -7.66 -9.21
CA ALA A 82 13.15 -7.57 -9.33
C ALA A 82 13.82 -7.28 -7.97
N ALA A 83 14.67 -8.21 -7.53
CA ALA A 83 15.79 -7.89 -6.64
C ALA A 83 16.63 -6.79 -7.29
N PRO A 84 17.28 -5.90 -6.52
CA PRO A 84 18.03 -4.79 -7.08
C PRO A 84 19.14 -5.33 -7.99
N THR A 85 19.06 -5.02 -9.28
CA THR A 85 20.16 -5.27 -10.21
C THR A 85 21.29 -4.32 -9.81
N GLU A 86 22.32 -4.87 -9.16
CA GLU A 86 23.61 -4.23 -9.01
C GLU A 86 24.08 -3.76 -10.41
N VAL A 87 24.17 -2.45 -10.59
CA VAL A 87 24.82 -1.85 -11.76
C VAL A 87 26.32 -2.01 -11.53
N ALA A 88 26.91 -3.04 -12.15
CA ALA A 88 28.36 -3.19 -12.22
C ALA A 88 28.94 -2.10 -13.12
N VAL A 89 29.89 -1.34 -12.56
CA VAL A 89 30.78 -0.39 -13.26
C VAL A 89 31.91 -1.15 -13.96
#